data_AF-A0A933USB1-F1
#
_entry.id   AF-A0A933USB1-F1
#
_cell.length_a   1.000
_cell.length_b   1.000
_cell.length_c   1.000
_cell.angle_alpha   90.00
_cell.angle_beta   90.00
_cell.angle_gamma   90.00
#
_symmetry.space_group_name_H-M   'P 1'
#
loop_
_entity.id
_entity.type
_entity.pdbx_description
1 polymer ?
#
loop_
_entity_poly.entity_id
_entity_poly.type
_entity_poly.pdbx_seq_one_letter_code
_entity_poly.pdbx_strand_id
1 'polypeptide(L)'
;MSNLTARDRELVALGAAMGSNCVPCIEHHIPESRKIGLTDTEILAAIRHADTIRQVPARKVLEAAERLLSSHPGVAGDDDGGRKTETAWPSGMMADRMAAMMGTPGCSERGQATAHPSPNAKGGCC
;
A
#
# COMPACT_ATOMS: atom_id res chain seq x y z
N MET A 1 5.32 -30.01 -11.53
CA MET A 1 4.47 -29.65 -12.69
C MET A 1 4.93 -30.33 -13.98
N SER A 2 5.40 -31.59 -13.92
CA SER A 2 6.07 -32.24 -15.07
C SER A 2 5.09 -32.86 -16.09
N ASN A 3 3.80 -32.99 -15.73
CA ASN A 3 2.75 -33.57 -16.57
C ASN A 3 1.82 -32.49 -17.19
N LEU A 4 2.18 -31.21 -17.09
CA LEU A 4 1.43 -30.11 -17.68
C LEU A 4 2.07 -29.69 -19.00
N THR A 5 1.25 -29.45 -20.03
CA THR A 5 1.73 -28.88 -21.28
C THR A 5 2.20 -27.43 -21.07
N ALA A 6 2.91 -26.87 -22.06
CA ALA A 6 3.27 -25.45 -22.00
C ALA A 6 2.04 -24.54 -21.88
N ARG A 7 0.94 -24.88 -22.59
CA ARG A 7 -0.36 -24.20 -22.48
C ARG A 7 -0.90 -24.23 -21.06
N ASP A 8 -0.93 -25.40 -20.44
CA ASP A 8 -1.46 -25.56 -19.09
C ASP A 8 -0.63 -24.74 -18.08
N ARG A 9 0.69 -24.73 -18.23
CA ARG A 9 1.59 -23.98 -17.35
C ARG A 9 1.37 -22.47 -17.46
N GLU A 10 1.21 -21.93 -18.67
CA GLU A 10 0.94 -20.50 -18.83
C GLU A 10 -0.46 -20.11 -18.33
N LEU A 11 -1.48 -20.95 -18.52
CA LEU A 11 -2.80 -20.70 -17.93
C LEU A 11 -2.75 -20.68 -16.39
N VAL A 12 -1.99 -21.59 -15.78
CA VAL A 12 -1.74 -21.60 -14.33
C VAL A 12 -0.96 -20.35 -13.91
N ALA A 13 0.05 -19.94 -14.68
CA ALA A 13 0.84 -18.75 -14.38
C ALA A 13 0.02 -17.46 -14.45
N LEU A 14 -0.84 -17.31 -15.47
CA LEU A 14 -1.80 -16.19 -15.57
C LEU A 14 -2.74 -16.15 -14.36
N GLY A 15 -3.28 -17.29 -13.95
CA GLY A 15 -4.15 -17.40 -12.78
C GLY A 15 -3.43 -17.01 -11.49
N ALA A 16 -2.20 -17.49 -11.29
CA ALA A 16 -1.37 -17.16 -10.13
C ALA A 16 -0.97 -15.68 -10.11
N ALA A 17 -0.57 -15.12 -11.26
CA ALA A 17 -0.22 -13.71 -11.41
C ALA A 17 -1.40 -12.80 -11.06
N MET A 18 -2.61 -13.11 -11.57
CA MET A 18 -3.81 -12.35 -11.22
C MET A 18 -4.17 -12.52 -9.74
N GLY A 19 -4.23 -13.76 -9.25
CA GLY A 19 -4.59 -14.05 -7.85
C GLY A 19 -3.68 -13.40 -6.81
N SER A 20 -2.39 -13.22 -7.15
CA SER A 20 -1.39 -12.59 -6.28
C SER A 20 -1.24 -11.07 -6.46
N ASN A 21 -1.99 -10.44 -7.37
CA ASN A 21 -1.83 -9.03 -7.75
C ASN A 21 -0.43 -8.68 -8.32
N CYS A 22 0.26 -9.63 -8.94
CA CYS A 22 1.60 -9.40 -9.48
C CYS A 22 1.54 -8.77 -10.90
N VAL A 23 1.59 -7.45 -10.97
CA VAL A 23 1.63 -6.69 -12.23
C VAL A 23 2.75 -7.14 -13.18
N PRO A 24 4.04 -7.21 -12.76
CA PRO A 24 5.10 -7.63 -13.69
C PRO A 24 4.94 -9.08 -14.17
N CYS A 25 4.29 -9.94 -13.38
CA CYS A 25 3.97 -11.30 -13.79
C CYS A 25 2.92 -11.32 -14.92
N ILE A 26 1.86 -10.50 -14.83
CA ILE A 26 0.85 -10.37 -15.90
C ILE A 26 1.47 -9.83 -17.18
N GLU A 27 2.33 -8.80 -17.06
CA GLU A 27 3.04 -8.21 -18.20
C GLU A 27 3.97 -9.21 -18.90
N HIS A 28 4.55 -10.15 -18.15
CA HIS A 28 5.40 -11.22 -18.70
C HIS A 28 4.59 -12.35 -19.34
N HIS A 29 3.59 -12.87 -18.63
CA HIS A 29 2.89 -14.11 -19.02
C HIS A 29 1.87 -13.90 -20.15
N ILE A 30 1.29 -12.70 -20.33
CA ILE A 30 0.37 -12.45 -21.46
C ILE A 30 1.08 -12.61 -22.82
N PRO A 31 2.23 -11.94 -23.08
CA PRO A 31 2.98 -12.17 -24.31
C PRO A 31 3.44 -13.61 -24.48
N GLU A 32 3.91 -14.27 -23.42
CA GLU A 32 4.39 -15.66 -23.49
C GLU A 32 3.27 -16.65 -23.83
N SER A 33 2.10 -16.45 -23.22
CA SER A 33 0.87 -17.19 -23.54
C SER A 33 0.51 -17.10 -25.03
N ARG A 34 0.63 -15.91 -25.63
CA ARG A 34 0.37 -15.71 -27.06
C ARG A 34 1.37 -16.46 -27.94
N LYS A 35 2.67 -16.46 -27.58
CA LYS A 35 3.72 -17.16 -28.34
C LYS A 35 3.46 -18.67 -28.42
N ILE A 36 2.89 -19.26 -27.38
CA ILE A 36 2.52 -20.68 -27.35
C ILE A 36 1.10 -20.96 -27.88
N GLY A 37 0.47 -19.95 -28.50
CA GLY A 37 -0.78 -20.08 -29.24
C GLY A 37 -2.06 -19.95 -28.42
N LEU A 38 -2.02 -19.46 -27.17
CA LEU A 38 -3.25 -19.13 -26.45
C LEU A 38 -3.93 -17.94 -27.13
N THR A 39 -5.25 -18.06 -27.32
CA THR A 39 -6.07 -16.98 -27.85
C THR A 39 -6.31 -15.93 -26.77
N ASP A 40 -6.52 -14.67 -27.16
CA ASP A 40 -6.88 -13.61 -26.21
C ASP A 40 -8.15 -13.96 -25.42
N THR A 41 -9.09 -14.72 -26.01
CA THR A 41 -10.29 -15.21 -25.32
C THR A 41 -9.97 -16.19 -24.20
N GLU A 42 -9.02 -17.10 -24.37
CA GLU A 42 -8.61 -18.06 -23.33
C GLU A 42 -7.82 -17.37 -22.22
N ILE A 43 -6.93 -16.45 -22.60
CA ILE A 43 -6.18 -15.61 -21.64
C ILE A 43 -7.16 -14.79 -20.80
N LEU A 44 -8.13 -14.12 -21.43
CA LEU A 44 -9.14 -13.32 -20.74
C LEU A 44 -10.02 -14.18 -19.83
N ALA A 45 -10.40 -15.38 -20.26
CA ALA A 45 -11.18 -16.30 -19.43
C ALA A 45 -10.41 -16.70 -18.16
N ALA A 46 -9.14 -17.07 -18.27
CA ALA A 46 -8.29 -17.40 -17.13
C ALA A 46 -8.16 -16.22 -16.14
N ILE A 47 -7.88 -15.02 -16.66
CA ILE A 47 -7.76 -13.80 -15.84
C ILE A 47 -9.08 -13.48 -15.12
N ARG A 48 -10.22 -13.53 -15.82
CA ARG A 48 -11.53 -13.25 -15.21
C ARG A 48 -11.92 -14.25 -14.13
N HIS A 49 -11.62 -15.54 -14.34
CA HIS A 49 -11.86 -16.56 -13.32
C HIS A 49 -10.99 -16.33 -12.09
N ALA A 50 -9.70 -16.04 -12.28
CA ALA A 50 -8.79 -15.73 -11.19
C ALA A 50 -9.18 -14.44 -10.43
N ASP A 51 -9.62 -13.40 -11.14
CA ASP A 51 -10.11 -12.17 -10.51
C ASP A 51 -11.33 -12.44 -9.62
N THR A 52 -12.31 -13.23 -10.09
CA THR A 52 -13.48 -13.61 -9.29
C THR A 52 -13.09 -14.22 -7.95
N ILE A 53 -12.07 -15.09 -7.94
CA ILE A 53 -11.54 -15.72 -6.73
C ILE A 53 -10.84 -14.68 -5.86
N ARG A 54 -9.98 -13.85 -6.45
CA ARG A 54 -9.19 -12.80 -5.77
C ARG A 54 -10.03 -11.78 -5.02
N GLN A 55 -11.22 -11.46 -5.53
CA GLN A 55 -12.11 -10.49 -4.88
C GLN A 55 -12.64 -10.99 -3.52
N VAL A 56 -12.78 -12.30 -3.31
CA VAL A 56 -13.29 -12.86 -2.04
C VAL A 56 -12.38 -12.54 -0.85
N PRO A 57 -11.08 -12.91 -0.84
CA PRO A 57 -10.20 -12.56 0.27
C PRO A 57 -10.00 -11.05 0.40
N ALA A 58 -9.98 -10.29 -0.70
CA ALA A 58 -9.88 -8.83 -0.64
C ALA A 58 -11.04 -8.21 0.16
N ARG A 59 -12.28 -8.61 -0.13
CA ARG A 59 -13.46 -8.16 0.63
C ARG A 59 -13.41 -8.60 2.09
N LYS A 60 -13.08 -9.86 2.37
CA LYS A 60 -13.02 -10.38 3.74
C LYS A 60 -11.99 -9.66 4.61
N VAL A 61 -10.84 -9.29 4.03
CA VAL A 61 -9.82 -8.52 4.75
C VAL A 61 -10.33 -7.13 5.09
N LEU A 62 -11.01 -6.46 4.15
CA LEU A 62 -11.64 -5.16 4.40
C LEU A 62 -12.72 -5.25 5.50
N GLU A 63 -13.65 -6.19 5.38
CA GLU A 63 -14.71 -6.44 6.38
C GLU A 63 -14.10 -6.71 7.78
N ALA A 64 -13.02 -7.48 7.85
CA ALA A 64 -12.35 -7.76 9.11
C ALA A 64 -11.70 -6.50 9.71
N ALA A 65 -11.07 -5.66 8.89
CA ALA A 65 -10.48 -4.40 9.33
C ALA A 65 -11.56 -3.43 9.84
N GLU A 66 -12.65 -3.26 9.09
CA GLU A 66 -13.79 -2.41 9.47
C GLU A 66 -14.43 -2.87 10.79
N ARG A 67 -14.61 -4.17 10.96
CA ARG A 67 -15.11 -4.74 12.21
C ARG A 67 -14.19 -4.40 13.38
N LEU A 68 -12.88 -4.55 13.24
CA LEU A 68 -11.93 -4.26 14.32
C LEU A 68 -11.94 -2.77 14.72
N LEU A 69 -12.07 -1.86 13.75
CA LEU A 69 -12.21 -0.43 14.02
C LEU A 69 -13.55 -0.09 14.67
N SER A 70 -14.64 -0.74 14.26
CA SER A 70 -15.98 -0.55 14.84
C SER A 70 -16.14 -1.21 16.22
N SER A 71 -15.29 -2.20 16.53
CA SER A 71 -15.28 -2.93 17.82
C SER A 71 -14.48 -2.21 18.90
N HIS A 72 -13.92 -1.03 18.63
CA HIS A 72 -13.47 -0.17 19.71
C HIS A 72 -14.72 0.27 20.47
N PRO A 73 -14.90 -0.14 21.76
CA PRO A 73 -15.81 0.62 22.60
C PRO A 73 -15.25 2.03 22.58
N GLY A 74 -16.06 2.98 22.10
CA GLY A 74 -15.79 4.38 22.36
C GLY A 74 -15.43 4.49 23.83
N VAL A 75 -14.34 5.20 24.11
CA VAL A 75 -14.19 5.97 25.34
C VAL A 75 -15.60 6.31 25.84
N ALA A 76 -15.95 5.81 27.02
CA ALA A 76 -17.22 6.10 27.65
C ALA A 76 -17.32 7.63 27.72
N GLY A 77 -18.04 8.21 26.75
CA GLY A 77 -18.54 9.56 26.86
C GLY A 77 -19.67 9.46 27.85
N ASP A 78 -19.51 10.16 28.97
CA ASP A 78 -20.54 10.38 29.96
C ASP A 78 -21.82 10.90 29.27
N ASP A 79 -22.83 10.03 29.17
CA ASP A 79 -24.20 10.42 28.79
C ASP A 79 -24.92 10.83 30.08
N ASP A 80 -24.84 12.12 30.44
CA ASP A 80 -25.89 12.77 31.23
C ASP A 80 -26.95 13.27 30.26
N GLY A 81 -28.18 12.86 30.53
CA GLY A 81 -29.26 12.87 29.57
C GLY A 81 -29.66 14.27 29.08
N GLY A 82 -29.70 14.38 27.76
CA GLY A 82 -30.78 15.10 27.09
C GLY A 82 -30.56 16.57 26.73
N ARG A 83 -30.67 16.79 25.41
CA ARG A 83 -31.28 17.97 24.76
C ARG A 83 -30.42 19.26 24.68
N LYS A 84 -29.89 19.55 23.48
CA LYS A 84 -30.47 20.41 22.42
C LYS A 84 -29.49 20.52 21.25
N THR A 85 -30.06 20.86 20.11
CA THR A 85 -29.48 21.05 18.78
C THR A 85 -28.37 22.10 18.72
N GLU A 86 -27.57 22.00 17.64
CA GLU A 86 -26.67 23.01 17.06
C GLU A 86 -25.22 23.04 17.60
N THR A 87 -24.27 22.58 16.79
CA THR A 87 -23.14 23.43 16.35
C THR A 87 -22.46 22.81 15.12
N ALA A 88 -22.52 23.56 14.02
CA ALA A 88 -21.71 23.34 12.83
C ALA A 88 -20.21 23.41 13.18
N TRP A 89 -19.38 22.59 12.52
CA TRP A 89 -17.94 22.63 12.68
C TRP A 89 -17.36 23.87 11.97
N PRO A 90 -16.53 24.70 12.61
CA PRO A 90 -15.97 25.87 11.98
C PRO A 90 -14.95 25.49 10.90
N SER A 91 -15.11 26.09 9.74
CA SER A 91 -14.24 25.95 8.58
C SER A 91 -12.86 26.55 8.89
N GLY A 92 -11.90 25.70 9.26
CA GLY A 92 -10.52 26.12 9.55
C GLY A 92 -9.56 24.96 9.88
N MET A 93 -10.05 23.88 10.51
CA MET A 93 -9.19 22.76 10.95
C MET A 93 -8.50 21.97 9.82
N MET A 94 -8.99 22.04 8.57
CA MET A 94 -8.31 21.40 7.43
C MET A 94 -7.04 22.16 6.99
N ALA A 95 -6.99 23.49 7.13
CA ALA A 95 -5.88 24.30 6.64
C ALA A 95 -4.63 24.17 7.55
N ASP A 96 -4.81 24.18 8.87
CA ASP A 96 -3.72 24.02 9.85
C ASP A 96 -3.05 22.65 9.75
N ARG A 97 -3.84 21.61 9.47
CA ARG A 97 -3.30 20.28 9.27
C ARG A 97 -2.44 20.23 8.01
N MET A 98 -2.86 20.79 6.89
CA MET A 98 -2.07 20.76 5.65
C MET A 98 -0.78 21.59 5.71
N ALA A 99 -0.74 22.67 6.49
CA ALA A 99 0.46 23.49 6.68
C ALA A 99 1.58 22.75 7.44
N ALA A 100 1.23 21.87 8.39
CA ALA A 100 2.22 21.12 9.17
C ALA A 100 2.91 19.98 8.40
N MET A 101 2.36 19.57 7.24
CA MET A 101 2.82 18.37 6.50
C MET A 101 3.72 18.70 5.32
N MET A 102 3.79 19.97 4.90
CA MET A 102 4.65 20.44 3.82
C MET A 102 5.71 21.38 4.39
N GLY A 103 6.77 20.79 4.93
CA GLY A 103 7.94 21.51 5.44
C GLY A 103 8.54 22.45 4.38
N THR A 104 8.72 23.71 4.76
CA THR A 104 9.40 24.73 3.96
C THR A 104 10.92 24.58 4.06
N PRO A 105 11.68 24.70 2.95
CA PRO A 105 13.14 24.76 3.00
C PRO A 105 13.61 26.18 3.33
N GLY A 106 14.68 26.34 4.12
CA GLY A 106 15.32 27.65 4.27
C GLY A 106 16.30 27.75 5.43
N CYS A 107 17.59 27.82 5.12
CA CYS A 107 18.72 27.97 6.05
C CYS A 107 18.83 29.34 6.74
N SER A 108 19.58 29.31 7.85
CA SER A 108 20.44 30.37 8.43
C SER A 108 19.83 31.35 9.42
N GLU A 109 20.24 31.25 10.70
CA GLU A 109 21.09 32.28 11.31
C GLU A 109 21.93 31.76 12.51
N ARG A 110 23.20 32.19 12.49
CA ARG A 110 24.26 32.13 13.54
C ARG A 110 23.73 32.54 14.93
N GLY A 111 24.24 32.09 16.05
CA GLY A 111 25.43 31.28 16.35
C GLY A 111 25.73 31.35 17.85
N GLN A 112 26.50 30.40 18.36
CA GLN A 112 27.35 30.60 19.53
C GLN A 112 28.44 29.53 19.52
N ALA A 113 29.67 30.01 19.51
CA ALA A 113 30.89 29.25 19.36
C ALA A 113 31.38 28.75 20.72
N THR A 114 31.86 27.51 20.77
CA THR A 114 32.97 27.12 21.65
C THR A 114 33.90 26.18 20.89
N ALA A 115 35.17 26.56 20.87
CA ALA A 115 36.25 25.98 20.09
C ALA A 115 36.70 24.60 20.59
N HIS A 116 37.01 23.73 19.61
CA HIS A 116 38.14 22.79 19.42
C HIS A 116 39.18 22.55 20.55
N PRO A 117 39.99 21.44 20.53
CA PRO A 117 40.39 20.65 19.35
C PRO A 117 40.44 19.12 19.48
N SER A 118 40.47 18.49 18.29
CA SER A 118 40.76 17.09 18.02
C SER A 118 42.27 16.87 17.83
N PRO A 119 42.88 15.77 18.32
CA PRO A 119 44.24 15.41 17.95
C PRO A 119 44.27 14.38 16.82
N ASN A 120 44.71 14.89 15.65
CA ASN A 120 45.86 14.42 14.89
C ASN A 120 45.81 13.06 14.13
N ALA A 121 45.89 13.19 12.81
CA ALA A 121 46.29 12.16 11.86
C ALA A 121 47.81 12.03 11.78
N LYS A 122 48.34 10.80 11.85
CA LYS A 122 49.62 10.30 11.29
C LYS A 122 49.42 8.78 11.12
N GLY A 123 49.59 8.10 9.98
CA GLY A 123 50.62 8.24 8.96
C GLY A 123 51.85 7.42 9.37
N GLY A 124 52.01 6.18 8.84
CA GLY A 124 53.33 5.50 8.82
C GLY A 124 53.37 3.97 8.96
N CYS A 125 53.70 3.30 7.84
CA CYS A 125 54.62 2.16 7.63
C CYS A 125 54.61 0.92 8.54
N CYS A 126 54.31 -0.26 7.98
CA CYS A 126 55.26 -1.28 7.46
C CYS A 126 54.45 -2.48 6.92
#